data_AF-J2PUQ0-F1
#
_entry.id   AF-J2PUQ0-F1
#
_cell.length_a   1.000
_cell.length_b   1.000
_cell.length_c   1.000
_cell.angle_alpha   90.00
_cell.angle_beta   90.00
_cell.angle_gamma   90.00
#
_symmetry.space_group_name_H-M   'P 1'
#
loop_
_entity.id
_entity.type
_entity.pdbx_description
1 polymer ?
#
loop_
_entity_poly.entity_id
_entity_poly.type
_entity_poly.pdbx_seq_one_letter_code
_entity_poly.pdbx_strand_id
1 'polypeptide(L)'
;MSKGRDVKSMNSFLKWGIGVIAMLQLVGCGSNSSTGSEQPNTNPRTVTAAALQGNLTYQDVLEQGATIHNLMMTDDAKQIWVGTNSGLYSSVGGGSWGSLSTDLEDYTIEGWFVDPDDPKQIFVGGIDGVLHSTDGGKKWTSVNKGLPEPANISSFVGNRQGDEVRLFAFVSGEGIYQSTDEAQSWSLWQPMDQEVFAMDFDPEQDRLYVAAQFSLLYNEEGQWKTEEIPGAQQIYSLAINRRTGTLAVATEKGIYEKNKGEWRLLDARSPEKLIVIASGGEDTKWVGIGESALIYKLEDNRWIKWNE
;
A
#
# COMPACT_ATOMS: atom_id res chain seq x y z
N MET A 1 -25.33 53.73 -1.93
CA MET A 1 -26.25 54.17 -0.86
C MET A 1 -26.30 53.10 0.21
N SER A 2 -25.93 53.46 1.43
CA SER A 2 -25.89 52.64 2.64
C SER A 2 -27.29 52.34 3.19
N LYS A 3 -27.45 51.16 3.81
CA LYS A 3 -28.30 50.81 4.99
C LYS A 3 -28.55 49.28 4.94
N GLY A 4 -28.49 48.49 6.00
CA GLY A 4 -28.27 48.69 7.43
C GLY A 4 -28.27 47.30 8.09
N ARG A 5 -27.55 47.15 9.20
CA ARG A 5 -27.51 45.93 10.02
C ARG A 5 -28.86 45.71 10.70
N ASP A 6 -29.17 44.46 11.00
CA ASP A 6 -29.98 44.13 12.17
C ASP A 6 -29.34 42.98 12.96
N VAL A 7 -29.12 43.25 14.25
CA VAL A 7 -28.64 42.33 15.28
C VAL A 7 -29.61 42.46 16.46
N LYS A 8 -30.26 41.36 16.84
CA LYS A 8 -30.94 41.12 18.14
C LYS A 8 -30.70 39.65 18.47
N SER A 9 -29.78 39.31 19.37
CA SER A 9 -29.88 39.26 20.83
C SER A 9 -31.02 38.38 21.37
N MET A 10 -30.68 37.30 22.08
CA MET A 10 -31.11 37.14 23.47
C MET A 10 -30.29 36.11 24.25
N ASN A 11 -29.88 36.55 25.43
CA ASN A 11 -29.13 35.86 26.48
C ASN A 11 -29.98 34.84 27.26
N SER A 12 -29.31 33.83 27.82
CA SER A 12 -29.20 33.50 29.27
C SER A 12 -29.03 31.98 29.44
N PHE A 13 -27.85 31.49 29.85
CA PHE A 13 -27.38 31.31 31.22
C PHE A 13 -28.37 30.56 32.14
N LEU A 14 -27.99 29.34 32.55
CA LEU A 14 -27.62 29.10 33.95
C LEU A 14 -26.75 27.84 34.11
N LYS A 15 -25.73 27.99 34.96
CA LYS A 15 -24.76 26.99 35.43
C LYS A 15 -25.31 26.21 36.64
N TRP A 16 -24.43 25.33 37.15
CA TRP A 16 -24.26 24.78 38.51
C TRP A 16 -24.61 23.28 38.61
N GLY A 17 -23.79 22.42 39.23
CA GLY A 17 -22.64 22.69 40.09
C GLY A 17 -21.93 21.40 40.53
N ILE A 18 -20.77 21.63 41.15
CA ILE A 18 -19.77 20.70 41.67
C ILE A 18 -20.27 19.99 42.94
N GLY A 19 -19.89 18.73 43.12
CA GLY A 19 -20.00 17.98 44.38
C GLY A 19 -18.78 17.08 44.58
N VAL A 20 -18.23 17.06 45.79
CA VAL A 20 -16.90 16.59 46.17
C VAL A 20 -17.01 15.51 47.27
N ILE A 21 -16.04 14.56 47.26
CA ILE A 21 -15.60 13.59 48.30
C ILE A 21 -16.48 12.36 48.58
N ALA A 22 -15.90 11.17 48.37
CA ALA A 22 -15.59 10.19 49.43
C ALA A 22 -14.72 9.05 48.89
N MET A 23 -13.51 8.89 49.43
CA MET A 23 -12.76 7.63 49.35
C MET A 23 -13.33 6.66 50.38
N LEU A 24 -13.65 5.44 49.95
CA LEU A 24 -13.83 4.28 50.81
C LEU A 24 -13.07 3.12 50.17
N GLN A 25 -11.99 2.72 50.84
CA GLN A 25 -11.31 1.45 50.62
C GLN A 25 -12.13 0.36 51.29
N LEU A 26 -12.60 -0.61 50.51
CA LEU A 26 -13.03 -1.90 51.03
C LEU A 26 -12.25 -2.99 50.30
N VAL A 27 -11.44 -3.70 51.06
CA VAL A 27 -10.83 -4.97 50.68
C VAL A 27 -11.96 -6.00 50.63
N GLY A 28 -12.20 -6.57 49.44
CA GLY A 28 -13.03 -7.76 49.26
C GLY A 28 -12.20 -8.86 48.61
N CYS A 29 -11.90 -9.91 49.37
CA CYS A 29 -11.37 -11.17 48.85
C CYS A 29 -12.52 -12.11 48.44
N GLY A 30 -12.30 -12.87 47.35
CA GLY A 30 -13.12 -14.00 46.91
C GLY A 30 -14.07 -13.61 45.76
N SER A 31 -14.18 -14.33 44.64
CA SER A 31 -13.72 -15.65 44.24
C SER A 31 -13.76 -15.72 42.70
N ASN A 32 -12.89 -16.53 42.10
CA ASN A 32 -12.81 -16.82 40.67
C ASN A 32 -14.15 -16.79 39.91
N SER A 33 -14.25 -15.91 38.93
CA SER A 33 -15.02 -16.15 37.72
C SER A 33 -14.22 -15.61 36.53
N SER A 34 -13.79 -16.54 35.69
CA SER A 34 -13.12 -16.33 34.42
C SER A 34 -13.92 -15.43 33.50
N THR A 35 -13.45 -14.21 33.29
CA THR A 35 -13.66 -13.46 32.05
C THR A 35 -12.31 -12.91 31.66
N GLY A 36 -11.56 -13.70 30.89
CA GLY A 36 -10.39 -13.20 30.19
C GLY A 36 -10.86 -12.08 29.28
N SER A 37 -10.45 -10.85 29.59
CA SER A 37 -10.42 -9.79 28.60
C SER A 37 -9.40 -10.20 27.56
N GLU A 38 -9.86 -10.77 26.44
CA GLU A 38 -9.03 -10.91 25.25
C GLU A 38 -8.57 -9.50 24.87
N GLN A 39 -7.29 -9.23 25.11
CA GLN A 39 -6.64 -8.11 24.45
C GLN A 39 -6.68 -8.37 22.94
N PRO A 40 -6.95 -7.36 22.09
CA PRO A 40 -6.83 -7.53 20.66
C PRO A 40 -5.41 -8.00 20.38
N ASN A 41 -5.28 -9.15 19.75
CA ASN A 41 -3.99 -9.69 19.33
C ASN A 41 -3.46 -8.79 18.20
N THR A 42 -2.67 -7.78 18.54
CA THR A 42 -2.10 -6.80 17.60
C THR A 42 -0.85 -7.33 16.88
N ASN A 43 -0.69 -8.64 16.75
CA ASN A 43 0.36 -9.18 15.90
C ASN A 43 -0.07 -9.02 14.44
N PRO A 44 0.65 -8.25 13.61
CA PRO A 44 0.38 -8.22 12.18
C PRO A 44 0.48 -9.66 11.65
N ARG A 45 -0.61 -10.13 11.07
CA ARG A 45 -0.72 -11.50 10.58
C ARG A 45 0.12 -11.62 9.32
N THR A 46 1.07 -12.54 9.32
CA THR A 46 1.97 -12.76 8.20
C THR A 46 1.17 -13.13 6.95
N VAL A 47 1.24 -12.30 5.92
CA VAL A 47 0.80 -12.63 4.57
C VAL A 47 1.68 -13.76 4.05
N THR A 48 1.23 -15.01 4.21
CA THR A 48 1.86 -16.16 3.55
C THR A 48 0.87 -16.67 2.51
N ALA A 49 1.00 -16.18 1.27
CA ALA A 49 0.60 -17.06 0.17
C ALA A 49 1.47 -18.32 0.23
N ALA A 50 0.99 -19.42 -0.35
CA ALA A 50 1.71 -20.69 -0.27
C ALA A 50 3.18 -20.45 -0.60
N ALA A 51 4.07 -20.65 0.38
CA ALA A 51 5.50 -20.44 0.20
C ALA A 51 5.95 -21.43 -0.87
N LEU A 52 6.11 -20.96 -2.11
CA LEU A 52 6.51 -21.82 -3.20
C LEU A 52 7.99 -22.06 -3.04
N GLN A 53 8.35 -23.34 -2.91
CA GLN A 53 9.75 -23.75 -2.95
C GLN A 53 10.26 -23.44 -4.35
N GLY A 54 10.91 -22.30 -4.46
CA GLY A 54 11.58 -21.87 -5.66
C GLY A 54 12.88 -22.62 -5.87
N ASN A 55 13.27 -22.82 -7.12
CA ASN A 55 14.61 -23.24 -7.53
C ASN A 55 15.30 -22.18 -8.41
N LEU A 56 14.68 -21.01 -8.58
CA LEU A 56 15.21 -19.92 -9.39
C LEU A 56 16.18 -19.08 -8.56
N THR A 57 17.19 -18.53 -9.24
CA THR A 57 17.95 -17.38 -8.77
C THR A 57 17.22 -16.10 -9.12
N TYR A 58 17.61 -14.98 -8.51
CA TYR A 58 17.06 -13.69 -8.91
C TYR A 58 17.43 -13.31 -10.37
N GLN A 59 18.58 -13.76 -10.86
CA GLN A 59 18.96 -13.59 -12.26
C GLN A 59 17.99 -14.32 -13.19
N ASP A 60 17.55 -15.53 -12.83
CA ASP A 60 16.55 -16.26 -13.61
C ASP A 60 15.21 -15.50 -13.64
N VAL A 61 14.82 -14.85 -12.53
CA VAL A 61 13.61 -13.99 -12.49
C VAL A 61 13.75 -12.81 -13.46
N LEU A 62 14.92 -12.17 -13.52
CA LEU A 62 15.16 -11.06 -14.44
C LEU A 62 15.18 -11.52 -15.91
N GLU A 63 15.76 -12.70 -16.18
CA GLU A 63 15.82 -13.25 -17.53
C GLU A 63 14.45 -13.73 -18.04
N GLN A 64 13.62 -14.30 -17.16
CA GLN A 64 12.28 -14.77 -17.48
C GLN A 64 11.26 -13.62 -17.51
N GLY A 65 11.26 -12.79 -16.47
CA GLY A 65 10.29 -11.70 -16.27
C GLY A 65 10.59 -10.41 -17.02
N ALA A 66 11.82 -10.26 -17.55
CA ALA A 66 12.36 -9.10 -18.28
C ALA A 66 12.42 -7.78 -17.50
N THR A 67 11.28 -7.25 -17.05
CA THR A 67 11.14 -5.98 -16.33
C THR A 67 10.38 -6.20 -15.03
N ILE A 68 10.78 -5.49 -13.96
CA ILE A 68 10.06 -5.48 -12.68
C ILE A 68 9.27 -4.18 -12.60
N HIS A 69 7.99 -4.28 -12.22
CA HIS A 69 7.09 -3.12 -12.12
C HIS A 69 6.84 -2.68 -10.68
N ASN A 70 7.00 -3.61 -9.74
CA ASN A 70 6.41 -3.53 -8.41
C ASN A 70 7.11 -4.50 -7.45
N LEU A 71 7.09 -4.13 -6.16
CA LEU A 71 7.79 -4.80 -5.08
C LEU A 71 6.93 -4.77 -3.82
N MET A 72 6.96 -5.84 -3.03
CA MET A 72 6.35 -5.87 -1.70
C MET A 72 7.21 -6.72 -0.77
N MET A 73 7.31 -6.30 0.49
CA MET A 73 7.84 -7.14 1.56
C MET A 73 6.76 -7.40 2.60
N THR A 74 6.74 -8.62 3.16
CA THR A 74 5.82 -8.97 4.25
C THR A 74 6.18 -8.25 5.54
N ASP A 75 5.20 -8.08 6.43
CA ASP A 75 5.36 -7.40 7.71
C ASP A 75 6.41 -8.05 8.62
N ASP A 76 6.63 -9.36 8.49
CA ASP A 76 7.68 -10.10 9.22
C ASP A 76 9.06 -10.04 8.52
N ALA A 77 9.19 -9.26 7.45
CA ALA A 77 10.38 -9.10 6.63
C ALA A 77 10.95 -10.39 6.02
N LYS A 78 10.21 -11.51 6.07
CA LYS A 78 10.72 -12.81 5.62
C LYS A 78 10.48 -13.06 4.15
N GLN A 79 9.47 -12.46 3.53
CA GLN A 79 9.14 -12.73 2.14
C GLN A 79 9.09 -11.46 1.32
N ILE A 80 9.71 -11.49 0.15
CA ILE A 80 9.62 -10.44 -0.86
C ILE A 80 8.90 -10.98 -2.09
N TRP A 81 8.10 -10.11 -2.71
CA TRP A 81 7.35 -10.37 -3.93
C TRP A 81 7.71 -9.34 -4.98
N VAL A 82 7.87 -9.78 -6.23
CA VAL A 82 8.15 -8.93 -7.40
C VAL A 82 7.23 -9.33 -8.55
N GLY A 83 6.56 -8.36 -9.15
CA GLY A 83 5.76 -8.57 -10.35
C GLY A 83 6.57 -8.15 -11.56
N THR A 84 6.35 -8.88 -12.65
CA THR A 84 7.15 -8.78 -13.86
C THR A 84 6.26 -8.84 -15.09
N ASN A 85 6.85 -8.81 -16.29
CA ASN A 85 6.11 -9.09 -17.52
C ASN A 85 5.65 -10.55 -17.65
N SER A 86 6.20 -11.46 -16.84
CA SER A 86 5.95 -12.90 -16.92
C SER A 86 5.64 -13.47 -15.54
N GLY A 87 4.67 -12.85 -14.87
CA GLY A 87 4.12 -13.33 -13.61
C GLY A 87 4.67 -12.67 -12.35
N LEU A 88 4.25 -13.23 -11.22
CA LEU A 88 4.51 -12.77 -9.87
C LEU A 88 5.45 -13.76 -9.17
N TYR A 89 6.62 -13.30 -8.75
CA TYR A 89 7.65 -14.13 -8.12
C TYR A 89 7.80 -13.77 -6.66
N SER A 90 8.19 -14.73 -5.83
CA SER A 90 8.53 -14.47 -4.44
C SER A 90 9.75 -15.24 -3.97
N SER A 91 10.39 -14.75 -2.92
CA SER A 91 11.48 -15.44 -2.23
C SER A 91 11.39 -15.21 -0.72
N VAL A 92 11.79 -16.23 0.04
CA VAL A 92 11.82 -16.22 1.50
C VAL A 92 13.27 -16.09 1.97
N GLY A 93 13.56 -15.05 2.75
CA GLY A 93 14.84 -14.83 3.44
C GLY A 93 16.05 -14.72 2.52
N GLY A 94 15.89 -14.17 1.32
CA GLY A 94 17.00 -14.03 0.36
C GLY A 94 17.35 -15.31 -0.39
N GLY A 95 16.61 -16.40 -0.17
CA GLY A 95 16.83 -17.71 -0.79
C GLY A 95 16.37 -17.77 -2.25
N SER A 96 16.13 -18.99 -2.71
CA SER A 96 15.61 -19.24 -4.06
C SER A 96 14.25 -18.58 -4.29
N TRP A 97 14.03 -18.16 -5.53
CA TRP A 97 12.80 -17.54 -6.01
C TRP A 97 11.89 -18.57 -6.66
N GLY A 98 10.58 -18.40 -6.50
CA GLY A 98 9.56 -19.19 -7.17
C GLY A 98 8.50 -18.30 -7.80
N SER A 99 8.04 -18.66 -9.01
CA SER A 99 6.82 -18.11 -9.60
C SER A 99 5.61 -18.53 -8.78
N LEU A 100 4.65 -17.62 -8.56
CA LEU A 100 3.43 -17.85 -7.80
C LEU A 100 2.51 -18.90 -8.46
N SER A 101 2.46 -18.88 -9.79
CA SER A 101 1.63 -19.80 -10.56
C SER A 101 2.05 -19.85 -12.02
N THR A 102 1.97 -21.04 -12.61
CA THR A 102 2.12 -21.22 -14.06
C THR A 102 1.03 -20.49 -14.84
N ASP A 103 -0.14 -20.29 -14.24
CA ASP A 103 -1.27 -19.57 -14.86
C ASP A 103 -0.97 -18.07 -15.05
N LEU A 104 0.09 -17.55 -14.41
CA LEU A 104 0.52 -16.15 -14.52
C LEU A 104 1.76 -15.96 -15.39
N GLU A 105 2.38 -17.01 -15.92
CA GLU A 105 3.67 -16.90 -16.65
C GLU A 105 3.57 -16.04 -17.92
N ASP A 106 2.40 -15.99 -18.56
CA ASP A 106 2.14 -15.15 -19.73
C ASP A 106 1.46 -13.81 -19.39
N TYR A 107 1.25 -13.52 -18.10
CA TYR A 107 0.59 -12.31 -17.62
C TYR A 107 1.59 -11.29 -17.10
N THR A 108 1.54 -10.08 -17.65
CA THR A 108 2.23 -8.91 -17.09
C THR A 108 1.53 -8.43 -15.83
N ILE A 109 2.27 -8.32 -14.72
CA ILE A 109 1.75 -7.98 -13.40
C ILE A 109 2.16 -6.55 -13.04
N GLU A 110 1.22 -5.61 -13.15
CA GLU A 110 1.42 -4.18 -12.90
C GLU A 110 1.09 -3.80 -11.44
N GLY A 111 0.34 -4.65 -10.74
CA GLY A 111 0.13 -4.55 -9.29
C GLY A 111 -0.57 -5.77 -8.74
N TRP A 112 -0.52 -5.91 -7.42
CA TRP A 112 -1.25 -6.96 -6.72
C TRP A 112 -1.71 -6.50 -5.35
N PHE A 113 -2.64 -7.25 -4.79
CA PHE A 113 -3.06 -7.14 -3.41
C PHE A 113 -3.24 -8.53 -2.84
N VAL A 114 -2.61 -8.79 -1.69
CA VAL A 114 -2.92 -9.97 -0.88
C VAL A 114 -3.66 -9.48 0.35
N ASP A 115 -4.79 -10.10 0.63
CA ASP A 115 -5.56 -9.75 1.81
C ASP A 115 -4.82 -10.17 3.09
N PRO A 116 -4.53 -9.24 4.03
CA PRO A 116 -3.83 -9.56 5.25
C PRO A 116 -4.63 -10.41 6.25
N ASP A 117 -5.96 -10.43 6.14
CA ASP A 117 -6.83 -11.25 7.00
C ASP A 117 -7.18 -12.62 6.40
N ASP A 118 -7.15 -12.75 5.06
CA ASP A 118 -7.22 -14.05 4.37
C ASP A 118 -6.19 -14.11 3.22
N PRO A 119 -4.94 -14.53 3.49
CA PRO A 119 -3.86 -14.58 2.49
C PRO A 119 -4.12 -15.50 1.28
N LYS A 120 -5.25 -16.22 1.26
CA LYS A 120 -5.70 -16.96 0.07
C LYS A 120 -6.34 -16.06 -0.97
N GLN A 121 -6.87 -14.90 -0.56
CA GLN A 121 -7.41 -13.89 -1.46
C GLN A 121 -6.26 -13.07 -2.03
N ILE A 122 -6.01 -13.26 -3.33
CA ILE A 122 -4.98 -12.54 -4.05
C ILE A 122 -5.59 -11.96 -5.32
N PHE A 123 -5.36 -10.67 -5.54
CA PHE A 123 -5.75 -9.98 -6.76
C PHE A 123 -4.49 -9.53 -7.49
N VAL A 124 -4.46 -9.70 -8.80
CA VAL A 124 -3.39 -9.18 -9.66
C VAL A 124 -4.02 -8.37 -10.79
N GLY A 125 -3.45 -7.20 -11.06
CA GLY A 125 -3.83 -6.34 -12.17
C GLY A 125 -2.74 -6.33 -13.24
N GLY A 126 -3.15 -6.33 -14.51
CA GLY A 126 -2.25 -6.27 -15.66
C GLY A 126 -2.95 -5.86 -16.95
N ILE A 127 -2.29 -6.11 -18.08
CA ILE A 127 -2.73 -5.67 -19.41
C ILE A 127 -4.10 -6.25 -19.81
N ASP A 128 -4.44 -7.45 -19.31
CA ASP A 128 -5.70 -8.15 -19.63
C ASP A 128 -6.79 -7.99 -18.52
N GLY A 129 -6.63 -7.01 -17.64
CA GLY A 129 -7.54 -6.71 -16.55
C GLY A 129 -7.06 -7.25 -15.20
N VAL A 130 -8.00 -7.70 -14.38
CA VAL A 130 -7.76 -8.17 -13.02
C VAL A 130 -8.09 -9.66 -12.91
N LEU A 131 -7.17 -10.42 -12.34
CA LEU A 131 -7.38 -11.81 -11.93
C LEU A 131 -7.48 -11.90 -10.40
N HIS A 132 -8.30 -12.84 -9.94
CA HIS A 132 -8.49 -13.14 -8.52
C HIS A 132 -8.25 -14.62 -8.25
N SER A 133 -7.53 -14.90 -7.17
CA SER A 133 -7.37 -16.22 -6.58
C SER A 133 -7.98 -16.27 -5.19
N THR A 134 -8.68 -17.36 -4.88
CA THR A 134 -9.28 -17.64 -3.57
C THR A 134 -8.60 -18.82 -2.85
N ASP A 135 -7.54 -19.37 -3.44
CA ASP A 135 -6.83 -20.55 -2.95
C ASP A 135 -5.32 -20.34 -2.80
N GLY A 136 -4.91 -19.08 -2.68
CA GLY A 136 -3.52 -18.69 -2.45
C GLY A 136 -2.65 -18.77 -3.70
N GLY A 137 -3.23 -18.50 -4.87
CA GLY A 137 -2.54 -18.40 -6.15
C GLY A 137 -2.53 -19.70 -6.98
N LYS A 138 -3.21 -20.77 -6.54
CA LYS A 138 -3.20 -22.05 -7.28
C LYS A 138 -4.10 -22.00 -8.51
N LYS A 139 -5.17 -21.22 -8.45
CA LYS A 139 -6.09 -20.97 -9.56
C LYS A 139 -6.47 -19.50 -9.61
N TRP A 140 -6.73 -19.03 -10.83
CA TRP A 140 -7.06 -17.65 -11.11
C TRP A 140 -8.33 -17.55 -11.96
N THR A 141 -9.13 -16.54 -11.69
CA THR A 141 -10.33 -16.22 -12.47
C THR A 141 -10.37 -14.72 -12.76
N SER A 142 -10.72 -14.35 -14.00
CA SER A 142 -10.89 -12.95 -14.39
C SER A 142 -12.09 -12.33 -13.69
N VAL A 143 -11.90 -11.13 -13.12
CA VAL A 143 -12.90 -10.40 -12.34
C VAL A 143 -13.08 -8.98 -12.90
N ASN A 144 -13.35 -8.89 -14.21
CA ASN A 144 -13.34 -7.64 -14.97
C ASN A 144 -14.69 -6.94 -15.08
N LYS A 145 -15.72 -7.40 -14.37
CA LYS A 145 -17.08 -6.86 -14.52
C LYS A 145 -17.11 -5.36 -14.18
N GLY A 146 -17.46 -4.53 -15.15
CA GLY A 146 -17.53 -3.07 -14.99
C GLY A 146 -16.25 -2.32 -15.36
N LEU A 147 -15.16 -3.03 -15.67
CA LEU A 147 -14.01 -2.48 -16.37
C LEU A 147 -14.31 -2.38 -17.88
N PRO A 148 -13.61 -1.49 -18.62
CA PRO A 148 -13.68 -1.45 -20.08
C PRO A 148 -13.07 -2.71 -20.71
N GLU A 149 -13.37 -2.97 -21.99
CA GLU A 149 -12.78 -4.08 -22.74
C GLU A 149 -12.06 -3.54 -23.99
N PRO A 150 -10.71 -3.65 -24.09
CA PRO A 150 -9.78 -4.23 -23.11
C PRO A 150 -9.54 -3.33 -21.88
N ALA A 151 -9.22 -3.96 -20.73
CA ALA A 151 -8.86 -3.28 -19.48
C ALA A 151 -7.34 -3.31 -19.28
N ASN A 152 -6.62 -2.36 -19.90
CA ASN A 152 -5.17 -2.26 -19.71
C ASN A 152 -4.83 -1.60 -18.37
N ILE A 153 -4.65 -2.41 -17.32
CA ILE A 153 -4.28 -1.93 -15.99
C ILE A 153 -2.78 -1.69 -15.95
N SER A 154 -2.35 -0.45 -15.66
CA SER A 154 -0.93 -0.07 -15.53
C SER A 154 -0.52 0.29 -14.11
N SER A 155 -1.46 0.29 -13.16
CA SER A 155 -1.15 0.30 -11.73
C SER A 155 -2.33 -0.26 -10.94
N PHE A 156 -2.04 -1.07 -9.92
CA PHE A 156 -3.05 -1.73 -9.11
C PHE A 156 -2.63 -1.76 -7.63
N VAL A 157 -3.54 -1.34 -6.75
CA VAL A 157 -3.34 -1.41 -5.30
C VAL A 157 -4.62 -1.81 -4.57
N GLY A 158 -4.44 -2.44 -3.41
CA GLY A 158 -5.54 -2.74 -2.51
C GLY A 158 -5.27 -2.29 -1.08
N ASN A 159 -6.33 -2.16 -0.30
CA ASN A 159 -6.26 -1.89 1.12
C ASN A 159 -7.42 -2.57 1.84
N ARG A 160 -7.11 -3.24 2.96
CA ARG A 160 -8.11 -3.71 3.92
C ARG A 160 -8.27 -2.69 5.05
N GLN A 161 -9.51 -2.33 5.39
CA GLN A 161 -9.86 -1.49 6.52
C GLN A 161 -11.03 -2.11 7.28
N GLY A 162 -10.73 -2.82 8.37
CA GLY A 162 -11.72 -3.68 9.03
C GLY A 162 -12.17 -4.79 8.08
N ASP A 163 -13.48 -4.96 7.94
CA ASP A 163 -14.05 -6.01 7.08
C ASP A 163 -14.07 -5.62 5.60
N GLU A 164 -13.83 -4.35 5.25
CA GLU A 164 -13.89 -3.86 3.87
C GLU A 164 -12.55 -3.98 3.14
N VAL A 165 -12.60 -4.51 1.92
CA VAL A 165 -11.49 -4.47 0.94
C VAL A 165 -11.82 -3.44 -0.12
N ARG A 166 -10.91 -2.48 -0.30
CA ARG A 166 -10.96 -1.52 -1.41
C ARG A 166 -9.81 -1.80 -2.36
N LEU A 167 -10.15 -1.97 -3.63
CA LEU A 167 -9.19 -2.17 -4.72
C LEU A 167 -9.28 -1.00 -5.69
N PHE A 168 -8.13 -0.56 -6.18
CA PHE A 168 -7.99 0.50 -7.16
C PHE A 168 -7.17 0.01 -8.33
N ALA A 169 -7.70 0.19 -9.54
CA ALA A 169 -7.06 -0.19 -10.78
C ALA A 169 -7.02 1.03 -11.70
N PHE A 170 -5.82 1.50 -12.04
CA PHE A 170 -5.66 2.54 -13.04
C PHE A 170 -5.68 1.91 -14.44
N VAL A 171 -6.70 2.26 -15.22
CA VAL A 171 -6.88 1.82 -16.60
C VAL A 171 -6.31 2.90 -17.53
N SER A 172 -5.29 2.53 -18.30
CA SER A 172 -4.58 3.42 -19.21
C SER A 172 -5.54 4.09 -20.20
N GLY A 173 -5.54 5.41 -20.25
CA GLY A 173 -6.38 6.21 -21.16
C GLY A 173 -7.81 6.48 -20.67
N GLU A 174 -8.21 5.96 -19.50
CA GLU A 174 -9.54 6.21 -18.93
C GLU A 174 -9.49 6.86 -17.55
N GLY A 175 -8.86 6.20 -16.58
CA GLY A 175 -8.87 6.65 -15.20
C GLY A 175 -8.74 5.53 -14.17
N ILE A 176 -9.03 5.87 -12.93
CA ILE A 176 -8.95 4.94 -11.80
C ILE A 176 -10.33 4.35 -11.57
N TYR A 177 -10.41 3.03 -11.65
CA TYR A 177 -11.56 2.23 -11.28
C TYR A 177 -11.42 1.72 -9.85
N GLN A 178 -12.55 1.60 -9.15
CA GLN A 178 -12.61 1.10 -7.78
C GLN A 178 -13.58 -0.07 -7.68
N SER A 179 -13.21 -1.04 -6.84
CA SER A 179 -14.11 -2.03 -6.27
C SER A 179 -14.08 -1.94 -4.75
N THR A 180 -15.25 -2.09 -4.14
CA THR A 180 -15.46 -2.18 -2.68
C THR A 180 -16.18 -3.48 -2.30
N ASP A 181 -16.25 -4.43 -3.23
CA ASP A 181 -16.99 -5.69 -3.15
C ASP A 181 -16.10 -6.87 -3.56
N GLU A 182 -14.81 -6.79 -3.22
CA GLU A 182 -13.80 -7.82 -3.50
C GLU A 182 -13.70 -8.17 -5.01
N ALA A 183 -13.66 -7.14 -5.86
CA ALA A 183 -13.63 -7.23 -7.32
C ALA A 183 -14.86 -7.90 -7.97
N GLN A 184 -15.98 -8.09 -7.26
CA GLN A 184 -17.21 -8.57 -7.88
C GLN A 184 -17.73 -7.59 -8.94
N SER A 185 -17.51 -6.29 -8.74
CA SER A 185 -17.74 -5.27 -9.76
C SER A 185 -16.82 -4.05 -9.59
N TRP A 186 -16.55 -3.41 -10.72
CA TRP A 186 -15.76 -2.18 -10.80
C TRP A 186 -16.62 -1.02 -11.28
N SER A 187 -16.26 0.18 -10.85
CA SER A 187 -16.83 1.42 -11.37
C SER A 187 -15.72 2.46 -11.52
N LEU A 188 -15.85 3.32 -12.55
CA LEU A 188 -14.93 4.44 -12.71
C LEU A 188 -15.08 5.37 -11.49
N TRP A 189 -14.02 5.44 -10.69
CA TRP A 189 -13.99 6.23 -9.47
C TRP A 189 -13.57 7.67 -9.76
N GLN A 190 -12.52 7.85 -10.55
CA GLN A 190 -12.02 9.15 -10.98
C GLN A 190 -11.45 9.07 -12.40
N PRO A 191 -11.85 9.95 -13.34
CA PRO A 191 -11.15 10.06 -14.61
C PRO A 191 -9.73 10.59 -14.39
N MET A 192 -8.80 10.16 -15.25
CA MET A 192 -7.42 10.64 -15.24
C MET A 192 -6.87 10.59 -16.66
N ASP A 193 -6.37 11.72 -17.14
CA ASP A 193 -5.83 11.91 -18.49
C ASP A 193 -4.30 11.78 -18.57
N GLN A 194 -3.64 11.63 -17.42
CA GLN A 194 -2.21 11.44 -17.29
C GLN A 194 -1.87 9.97 -17.04
N GLU A 195 -0.70 9.56 -17.51
CA GLU A 195 -0.14 8.26 -17.15
C GLU A 195 0.23 8.23 -15.67
N VAL A 196 -0.12 7.11 -15.02
CA VAL A 196 0.19 6.81 -13.63
C VAL A 196 1.17 5.65 -13.60
N PHE A 197 2.28 5.83 -12.90
CA PHE A 197 3.33 4.82 -12.77
C PHE A 197 3.25 4.05 -11.46
N ALA A 198 2.75 4.69 -10.41
CA ALA A 198 2.55 4.05 -9.13
C ALA A 198 1.37 4.69 -8.41
N MET A 199 0.64 3.87 -7.67
CA MET A 199 -0.37 4.32 -6.72
C MET A 199 -0.07 3.70 -5.37
N ASP A 200 -0.52 4.36 -4.31
CA ASP A 200 -0.63 3.73 -3.00
C ASP A 200 -1.69 4.46 -2.18
N PHE A 201 -2.36 3.72 -1.30
CA PHE A 201 -3.49 4.22 -0.54
C PHE A 201 -3.08 4.50 0.91
N ASP A 202 -3.38 5.68 1.45
CA ASP A 202 -3.19 5.98 2.86
C ASP A 202 -4.49 5.70 3.62
N PRO A 203 -4.56 4.65 4.45
CA PRO A 203 -5.76 4.32 5.20
C PRO A 203 -5.98 5.23 6.43
N GLU A 204 -4.93 5.89 6.94
CA GLU A 204 -5.08 6.87 8.03
C GLU A 204 -5.76 8.15 7.54
N GLN A 205 -5.45 8.55 6.30
CA GLN A 205 -5.98 9.77 5.68
C GLN A 205 -7.16 9.51 4.73
N ASP A 206 -7.52 8.25 4.50
CA ASP A 206 -8.51 7.83 3.49
C ASP A 206 -8.21 8.39 2.09
N ARG A 207 -6.94 8.31 1.66
CA ARG A 207 -6.43 9.08 0.52
C ARG A 207 -5.61 8.22 -0.44
N LEU A 208 -5.97 8.23 -1.72
CA LEU A 208 -5.14 7.64 -2.78
C LEU A 208 -4.08 8.64 -3.24
N TYR A 209 -2.82 8.24 -3.17
CA TYR A 209 -1.68 8.93 -3.78
C TYR A 209 -1.33 8.28 -5.12
N VAL A 210 -0.92 9.12 -6.07
CA VAL A 210 -0.66 8.76 -7.45
C VAL A 210 0.63 9.45 -7.89
N ALA A 211 1.62 8.68 -8.32
CA ALA A 211 2.79 9.19 -9.03
C ALA A 211 2.49 9.21 -10.53
N ALA A 212 2.38 10.42 -11.08
CA ALA A 212 2.38 10.68 -12.51
C ALA A 212 3.75 11.20 -12.95
N GLN A 213 3.95 11.39 -14.26
CA GLN A 213 5.26 11.63 -14.88
C GLN A 213 6.11 12.72 -14.21
N PHE A 214 5.48 13.78 -13.69
CA PHE A 214 6.15 14.92 -13.07
C PHE A 214 5.46 15.41 -11.80
N SER A 215 4.49 14.67 -11.28
CA SER A 215 3.65 15.13 -10.18
C SER A 215 3.29 13.98 -9.25
N LEU A 216 3.34 14.28 -7.95
CA LEU A 216 2.64 13.48 -6.96
C LEU A 216 1.25 14.10 -6.82
N LEU A 217 0.23 13.32 -7.13
CA LEU A 217 -1.15 13.71 -6.99
C LEU A 217 -1.78 12.96 -5.81
N TYR A 218 -2.80 13.57 -5.22
CA TYR A 218 -3.69 12.87 -4.30
C TYR A 218 -5.13 13.27 -4.53
N ASN A 219 -6.04 12.35 -4.24
CA ASN A 219 -7.46 12.66 -4.26
C ASN A 219 -7.90 13.25 -2.93
N GLU A 220 -8.59 14.38 -2.97
CA GLU A 220 -9.28 14.95 -1.81
C GLU A 220 -10.64 15.50 -2.26
N GLU A 221 -11.71 15.03 -1.62
CA GLU A 221 -13.09 15.43 -1.92
C GLU A 221 -13.45 15.26 -3.41
N GLY A 222 -12.92 14.21 -4.06
CA GLY A 222 -13.18 13.92 -5.47
C GLY A 222 -12.46 14.86 -6.45
N GLN A 223 -11.40 15.54 -6.00
CA GLN A 223 -10.55 16.38 -6.85
C GLN A 223 -9.09 15.96 -6.72
N TRP A 224 -8.36 16.00 -7.83
CA TRP A 224 -6.92 15.80 -7.84
C TRP A 224 -6.22 17.06 -7.37
N LYS A 225 -5.35 16.91 -6.37
CA LYS A 225 -4.47 17.96 -5.87
C LYS A 225 -3.03 17.54 -6.04
N THR A 226 -2.17 18.50 -6.37
CA THR A 226 -0.73 18.27 -6.45
C THR A 226 -0.09 18.41 -5.08
N GLU A 227 0.78 17.47 -4.75
CA GLU A 227 1.67 17.50 -3.60
C GLU A 227 3.08 17.83 -4.08
N GLU A 228 3.59 18.99 -3.67
CA GLU A 228 4.89 19.50 -4.10
C GLU A 228 6.02 18.91 -3.25
N ILE A 229 6.98 18.25 -3.90
CA ILE A 229 8.17 17.70 -3.25
C ILE A 229 9.33 18.68 -3.43
N PRO A 230 9.90 19.26 -2.36
CA PRO A 230 10.85 20.36 -2.44
C PRO A 230 12.07 20.07 -3.33
N GLY A 231 12.05 20.67 -4.51
CA GLY A 231 13.14 20.63 -5.48
C GLY A 231 13.25 19.31 -6.25
N ALA A 232 12.36 18.34 -6.07
CA ALA A 232 12.33 17.15 -6.92
C ALA A 232 11.60 17.47 -8.25
N GLN A 233 12.10 16.95 -9.36
CA GLN A 233 11.52 17.12 -10.69
C GLN A 233 10.99 15.82 -11.28
N GLN A 234 11.55 14.68 -10.85
CA GLN A 234 11.17 13.36 -11.32
C GLN A 234 10.76 12.50 -10.14
N ILE A 235 9.66 11.77 -10.31
CA ILE A 235 9.17 10.79 -9.36
C ILE A 235 9.20 9.43 -10.05
N TYR A 236 9.80 8.45 -9.41
CA TYR A 236 9.92 7.10 -9.97
C TYR A 236 8.93 6.13 -9.33
N SER A 237 8.72 6.26 -8.02
CA SER A 237 7.85 5.37 -7.25
C SER A 237 7.47 6.04 -5.94
N LEU A 238 6.37 5.58 -5.35
CA LEU A 238 5.90 6.00 -4.04
C LEU A 238 5.52 4.77 -3.23
N ALA A 239 5.59 4.90 -1.90
CA ALA A 239 5.13 3.86 -0.99
C ALA A 239 4.66 4.46 0.34
N ILE A 240 3.66 3.83 0.94
CA ILE A 240 3.12 4.21 2.24
C ILE A 240 3.45 3.11 3.24
N ASN A 241 4.13 3.49 4.31
CA ASN A 241 4.36 2.61 5.45
C ASN A 241 3.09 2.58 6.31
N ARG A 242 2.28 1.53 6.14
CA ARG A 242 0.98 1.35 6.82
C ARG A 242 1.05 1.35 8.34
N ARG A 243 2.20 0.99 8.93
CA ARG A 243 2.45 1.01 10.38
C ARG A 243 2.67 2.40 10.94
N THR A 244 3.21 3.32 10.13
CA THR A 244 3.64 4.64 10.60
C THR A 244 2.91 5.81 9.95
N GLY A 245 2.13 5.56 8.88
CA GLY A 245 1.50 6.59 8.06
C GLY A 245 2.50 7.43 7.26
N THR A 246 3.77 6.97 7.16
CA THR A 246 4.81 7.70 6.43
C THR A 246 4.66 7.45 4.93
N LEU A 247 4.53 8.51 4.14
CA LEU A 247 4.64 8.48 2.69
C LEU A 247 6.11 8.67 2.30
N ALA A 248 6.64 7.76 1.49
CA ALA A 248 7.93 7.90 0.83
C ALA A 248 7.77 8.03 -0.68
N VAL A 249 8.66 8.81 -1.28
CA VAL A 249 8.72 9.02 -2.73
C VAL A 249 10.17 8.94 -3.19
N ALA A 250 10.44 8.04 -4.13
CA ALA A 250 11.72 7.93 -4.79
C ALA A 250 11.82 8.95 -5.93
N THR A 251 12.87 9.77 -5.90
CA THR A 251 13.09 10.89 -6.84
C THR A 251 14.53 10.88 -7.36
N GLU A 252 14.86 11.76 -8.30
CA GLU A 252 16.23 11.93 -8.79
C GLU A 252 17.23 12.41 -7.72
N LYS A 253 16.74 12.92 -6.59
CA LYS A 253 17.55 13.41 -5.47
C LYS A 253 17.71 12.40 -4.33
N GLY A 254 17.01 11.27 -4.41
CA GLY A 254 16.90 10.28 -3.34
C GLY A 254 15.45 10.11 -2.87
N ILE A 255 15.28 9.54 -1.68
CA ILE A 255 13.95 9.30 -1.12
C ILE A 255 13.54 10.46 -0.24
N TYR A 256 12.40 11.06 -0.54
CA TYR A 256 11.73 11.99 0.36
C TYR A 256 10.71 11.26 1.20
N GLU A 257 10.60 11.64 2.47
CA GLU A 257 9.61 11.13 3.40
C GLU A 257 8.76 12.27 3.95
N LYS A 258 7.48 11.96 4.18
CA LYS A 258 6.54 12.84 4.86
C LYS A 258 5.70 11.99 5.80
N ASN A 259 5.78 12.30 7.09
CA ASN A 259 4.85 11.79 8.10
C ASN A 259 4.29 12.99 8.85
N LYS A 260 3.09 13.44 8.45
CA LYS A 260 2.38 14.61 9.00
C LYS A 260 3.26 15.88 9.04
N GLY A 261 3.11 16.77 8.06
CA GLY A 261 3.84 18.05 8.00
C GLY A 261 4.69 18.18 6.74
N GLU A 262 5.95 18.60 6.89
CA GLU A 262 6.84 18.91 5.77
C GLU A 262 7.62 17.68 5.25
N TRP A 263 7.95 17.71 3.96
CA TRP A 263 8.84 16.74 3.32
C TRP A 263 10.27 16.84 3.87
N ARG A 264 10.90 15.68 4.03
CA ARG A 264 12.32 15.57 4.40
C ARG A 264 13.02 14.62 3.46
N LEU A 265 14.17 15.02 2.94
CA LEU A 265 15.06 14.10 2.23
C LEU A 265 15.64 13.12 3.26
N LEU A 266 15.58 11.84 2.97
CA LEU A 266 16.13 10.78 3.80
C LEU A 266 17.67 10.92 3.88
N ASP A 267 18.21 11.00 5.09
CA ASP A 267 19.65 11.15 5.31
C ASP A 267 20.46 9.94 4.79
N ALA A 268 19.88 8.73 4.92
CA ALA A 268 20.44 7.50 4.38
C ALA A 268 20.37 7.50 2.85
N ARG A 269 21.49 7.91 2.21
CA ARG A 269 21.63 7.83 0.76
C ARG A 269 21.57 6.39 0.29
N SER A 270 20.70 6.11 -0.67
CA SER A 270 20.66 4.83 -1.35
C SER A 270 21.95 4.59 -2.14
N PRO A 271 22.38 3.32 -2.32
CA PRO A 271 23.61 2.99 -3.05
C PRO A 271 23.56 3.39 -4.52
N GLU A 272 22.35 3.43 -5.07
CA GLU A 272 22.01 3.86 -6.41
C GLU A 272 20.60 4.47 -6.43
N LYS A 273 20.15 4.95 -7.58
CA LYS A 273 18.78 5.42 -7.74
C LYS A 273 17.82 4.24 -7.61
N LEU A 274 16.86 4.35 -6.69
CA LEU A 274 15.81 3.36 -6.53
C LEU A 274 14.64 3.71 -7.45
N ILE A 275 14.27 2.76 -8.30
CA ILE A 275 13.20 2.91 -9.30
C ILE A 275 11.85 2.42 -8.77
N VAL A 276 11.87 1.45 -7.86
CA VAL A 276 10.70 0.93 -7.15
C VAL A 276 11.00 0.94 -5.67
N ILE A 277 10.07 1.44 -4.86
CA ILE A 277 10.15 1.37 -3.40
C ILE A 277 8.87 0.77 -2.84
N ALA A 278 8.97 0.12 -1.68
CA ALA A 278 7.85 -0.42 -0.94
C ALA A 278 8.10 -0.33 0.56
N SER A 279 7.02 -0.35 1.35
CA SER A 279 7.15 -0.45 2.81
C SER A 279 7.93 -1.69 3.19
N GLY A 280 8.81 -1.56 4.19
CA GLY A 280 9.42 -2.71 4.83
C GLY A 280 8.57 -3.29 5.96
N GLY A 281 9.06 -4.39 6.51
CA GLY A 281 8.54 -5.13 7.66
C GLY A 281 9.60 -5.23 8.77
N GLU A 282 9.17 -5.58 9.98
CA GLU A 282 9.99 -5.61 11.21
C GLU A 282 10.90 -4.37 11.35
N ASP A 283 12.22 -4.58 11.31
CA ASP A 283 13.26 -3.56 11.45
C ASP A 283 13.63 -2.88 10.12
N THR A 284 13.15 -3.40 9.00
CA THR A 284 13.30 -2.76 7.69
C THR A 284 12.26 -1.66 7.52
N LYS A 285 12.71 -0.42 7.35
CA LYS A 285 11.82 0.72 7.12
C LYS A 285 11.27 0.76 5.70
N TRP A 286 12.16 0.61 4.72
CA TRP A 286 11.86 0.61 3.29
C TRP A 286 12.64 -0.50 2.60
N VAL A 287 12.05 -1.06 1.55
CA VAL A 287 12.74 -1.92 0.60
C VAL A 287 12.64 -1.28 -0.78
N GLY A 288 13.63 -1.48 -1.64
CA GLY A 288 13.60 -0.92 -2.98
C GLY A 288 14.49 -1.65 -3.96
N ILE A 289 14.20 -1.46 -5.24
CA ILE A 289 14.98 -1.96 -6.37
C ILE A 289 15.71 -0.80 -7.03
N GLY A 290 17.02 -0.96 -7.23
CA GLY A 290 17.87 0.00 -7.93
C GLY A 290 17.81 -0.11 -9.45
N GLU A 291 18.38 0.86 -10.16
CA GLU A 291 18.55 0.82 -11.63
C GLU A 291 19.36 -0.40 -12.11
N SER A 292 20.24 -0.94 -11.26
CA SER A 292 20.97 -2.19 -11.50
C SER A 292 20.16 -3.45 -11.19
N ALA A 293 18.85 -3.30 -10.99
CA ALA A 293 17.90 -4.33 -10.55
C ALA A 293 18.19 -4.96 -9.17
N LEU A 294 19.17 -4.47 -8.41
CA LEU A 294 19.48 -4.99 -7.07
C LEU A 294 18.43 -4.58 -6.04
N ILE A 295 18.10 -5.50 -5.14
CA ILE A 295 17.17 -5.26 -4.03
C ILE A 295 17.96 -4.80 -2.80
N TYR A 296 17.50 -3.70 -2.20
CA TYR A 296 18.06 -3.15 -0.97
C TYR A 296 16.97 -2.99 0.10
N LYS A 297 17.37 -3.14 1.35
CA LYS A 297 16.56 -2.87 2.54
C LYS A 297 17.21 -1.76 3.37
N LEU A 298 16.39 -0.89 3.95
CA LEU A 298 16.83 0.18 4.84
C LEU A 298 16.62 -0.25 6.29
N GLU A 299 17.71 -0.51 6.99
CA GLU A 299 17.75 -0.91 8.40
C GLU A 299 18.73 0.00 9.15
N ASP A 300 18.38 0.48 10.34
CA ASP A 300 19.23 1.36 11.16
C ASP A 300 19.86 2.53 10.38
N ASN A 301 19.05 3.17 9.52
CA ASN A 301 19.46 4.29 8.66
C ASN A 301 20.62 3.95 7.70
N ARG A 302 20.72 2.68 7.29
CA ARG A 302 21.68 2.20 6.28
C ARG A 302 21.00 1.28 5.27
N TRP A 303 21.33 1.48 4.00
CA TRP A 303 20.91 0.58 2.94
C TRP A 303 21.83 -0.64 2.89
N ILE A 304 21.23 -1.81 2.96
CA ILE A 304 21.91 -3.11 2.92
C ILE A 304 21.30 -3.88 1.76
N LYS A 305 22.11 -4.58 0.99
CA LYS A 305 21.60 -5.45 -0.08
C LYS A 305 20.83 -6.59 0.56
N TRP A 306 19.66 -6.92 0.02
CA TRP A 306 18.75 -7.85 0.70
C TRP A 306 19.30 -9.28 0.84
N ASN A 307 20.19 -9.69 -0.05
CA ASN A 307 20.80 -11.03 -0.07
C ASN A 307 22.24 -11.09 0.47
N GLU A 308 22.69 -10.07 1.20
CA GLU A 308 23.98 -10.02 1.92
C GLU A 308 23.77 -9.90 3.44
#